data_AF-A0A2G2UW87-F1
#
_entry.id   AF-A0A2G2UW87-F1
#
_cell.length_a   1.000
_cell.length_b   1.000
_cell.length_c   1.000
_cell.angle_alpha   90.00
_cell.angle_beta   90.00
_cell.angle_gamma   90.00
#
_symmetry.space_group_name_H-M   'P 1'
#
loop_
_entity.id
_entity.type
_entity.pdbx_description
1 polymer ?
#
loop_
_entity_poly.entity_id
_entity_poly.type
_entity_poly.pdbx_seq_one_letter_code
_entity_poly.pdbx_strand_id
1 'polypeptide(L)'
;MMEMMPRGDLKEVPIAYVKVIAENTLITAKWLMSELCIVVFICGSPMQRLGAYMLEGLVARLTSSGRSIYNSLRCKEPTSVELFSYMPLLYEICPYFKFGYLSANGAITDAMKNENSIHIIDFQVAQCSQWITLIHALAARPGGPHESASRRLMISHQLTPEEGGLKLDGLLRMVKSLSPKIVTLVKQESNTNTVQFFPSFLETLNYYLSVFESIDVALPRNHKERINVEQHCLAREIVDILACEGAERVEHHKLLERWSHDFLWPVLNPIC
;
A
#
# COMPACT_ATOMS: atom_id res chain seq x y z
N MET A 1 -29.08 19.22 25.37
CA MET A 1 -28.72 20.19 24.32
C MET A 1 -27.46 19.64 23.68
N MET A 2 -27.60 19.04 22.51
CA MET A 2 -26.47 18.46 21.79
C MET A 2 -25.65 19.63 21.25
N GLU A 3 -24.44 19.84 21.75
CA GLU A 3 -23.53 20.84 21.18
C GLU A 3 -23.39 20.54 19.69
N MET A 4 -23.95 21.42 18.86
CA MET A 4 -23.69 21.37 17.43
C MET A 4 -22.20 21.63 17.26
N MET A 5 -21.46 20.62 16.80
CA MET A 5 -20.07 20.84 16.40
C MET A 5 -20.03 21.98 15.38
N PRO A 6 -19.08 22.91 15.52
CA PRO A 6 -18.92 23.98 14.54
C PRO A 6 -18.76 23.37 13.15
N ARG A 7 -19.18 24.08 12.10
CA ARG A 7 -18.85 23.76 10.71
C ARG A 7 -17.33 23.84 10.58
N GLY A 8 -16.66 22.76 10.97
CA GLY A 8 -15.23 22.71 11.28
C GLY A 8 -14.40 22.30 10.08
N ASP A 9 -13.08 22.39 10.26
CA ASP A 9 -12.10 21.85 9.32
C ASP A 9 -12.45 20.41 8.95
N LEU A 10 -12.36 20.07 7.66
CA LEU A 10 -12.60 18.71 7.17
C LEU A 10 -11.64 17.69 7.80
N LYS A 11 -10.53 18.11 8.42
CA LYS A 11 -9.70 17.24 9.28
C LYS A 11 -10.40 16.84 10.58
N GLU A 12 -11.17 17.74 11.19
CA GLU A 12 -11.83 17.50 12.48
C GLU A 12 -13.08 16.63 12.33
N VAL A 13 -13.80 16.76 11.20
CA VAL A 13 -15.06 16.04 10.96
C VAL A 13 -14.89 14.50 10.97
N PRO A 14 -13.94 13.89 10.23
CA PRO A 14 -13.68 12.45 10.31
C PRO A 14 -13.21 12.00 11.69
N ILE A 15 -12.42 12.80 12.39
CA ILE A 15 -11.93 12.48 13.75
C ILE A 15 -13.10 12.44 14.75
N ALA A 16 -13.95 13.46 14.73
CA ALA A 16 -15.14 13.53 15.56
C ALA A 16 -16.05 12.32 15.33
N TYR A 17 -16.26 11.99 14.06
CA TYR A 17 -17.11 10.87 13.66
C TYR A 17 -16.60 9.51 14.17
N VAL A 18 -15.28 9.29 14.13
CA VAL A 18 -14.69 8.02 14.59
C VAL A 18 -14.73 7.89 16.10
N LYS A 19 -14.61 8.99 16.85
CA LYS A 19 -14.85 8.97 18.31
C LYS A 19 -16.27 8.48 18.61
N VAL A 20 -17.25 9.00 17.88
CA VAL A 20 -18.67 8.60 18.02
C VAL A 20 -18.89 7.11 17.68
N ILE A 21 -18.22 6.59 16.65
CA ILE A 21 -18.25 5.15 16.32
C ILE A 21 -17.61 4.33 17.43
N ALA A 22 -16.46 4.76 17.95
CA ALA A 22 -15.76 4.06 19.04
C ALA A 22 -16.60 4.04 20.34
N GLU A 23 -17.43 5.06 20.55
CA GLU A 23 -18.38 5.17 21.66
C GLU A 23 -19.74 4.50 21.37
N ASN A 24 -19.91 3.86 20.21
CA ASN A 24 -21.11 3.12 19.78
C ASN A 24 -22.41 3.94 19.77
N THR A 25 -22.33 5.23 19.43
CA THR A 25 -23.51 6.12 19.38
C THR A 25 -24.07 6.23 17.95
N LEU A 26 -24.98 5.31 17.59
CA LEU A 26 -25.49 5.18 16.21
C LEU A 26 -26.21 6.41 15.65
N ILE A 27 -26.95 7.17 16.46
CA ILE A 27 -27.74 8.32 16.00
C ILE A 27 -26.82 9.46 15.57
N THR A 28 -25.87 9.83 16.42
CA THR A 28 -24.87 10.86 16.14
C THR A 28 -23.98 10.47 14.96
N ALA A 29 -23.63 9.18 14.86
CA ALA A 29 -22.88 8.66 13.71
C ALA A 29 -23.66 8.87 12.40
N LYS A 30 -24.93 8.45 12.33
CA LYS A 30 -25.76 8.63 11.11
C LYS A 30 -25.92 10.09 10.70
N TRP A 31 -26.04 11.00 11.67
CA TRP A 31 -26.10 12.43 11.38
C TRP A 31 -24.78 12.94 10.79
N LEU A 32 -23.64 12.65 11.43
CA LEU A 32 -22.31 13.04 10.94
C LEU A 32 -22.00 12.45 9.55
N MET A 33 -22.49 11.25 9.23
CA MET A 33 -22.41 10.70 7.88
C MET A 33 -23.11 11.57 6.84
N SER A 34 -24.30 12.06 7.17
CA SER A 34 -25.08 12.91 6.26
C SER A 34 -24.35 14.22 5.97
N GLU A 35 -23.67 14.77 6.97
CA GLU A 35 -22.80 15.94 6.82
C GLU A 35 -21.52 15.63 6.04
N LEU A 36 -20.88 14.47 6.26
CA LEU A 36 -19.66 14.11 5.53
C LEU A 36 -19.94 13.85 4.05
N CYS A 37 -21.07 13.19 3.72
CA CYS A 37 -21.52 12.92 2.35
C CYS A 37 -21.60 14.17 1.47
N ILE A 38 -21.89 15.35 2.04
CA ILE A 38 -22.07 16.59 1.27
C ILE A 38 -20.76 17.37 1.08
N VAL A 39 -19.69 17.04 1.81
CA VAL A 39 -18.41 17.78 1.76
C VAL A 39 -17.27 16.99 1.11
N VAL A 40 -17.39 15.67 1.00
CA VAL A 40 -16.40 14.82 0.33
C VAL A 40 -16.60 14.80 -1.18
N PHE A 41 -15.50 14.75 -1.94
CA PHE A 41 -15.55 14.80 -3.40
C PHE A 41 -14.28 14.22 -4.03
N ILE A 42 -14.42 13.24 -4.92
CA ILE A 42 -13.29 12.53 -5.57
C ILE A 42 -12.44 13.38 -6.51
N CYS A 43 -12.95 14.55 -6.94
CA CYS A 43 -12.17 15.54 -7.68
C CYS A 43 -11.81 16.77 -6.81
N GLY A 44 -11.99 16.67 -5.49
CA GLY A 44 -11.70 17.72 -4.53
C GLY A 44 -10.24 17.73 -4.05
N SER A 45 -10.01 18.42 -2.93
CA SER A 45 -8.71 18.44 -2.24
C SER A 45 -8.32 17.04 -1.73
N PRO A 46 -7.04 16.78 -1.41
CA PRO A 46 -6.59 15.50 -0.85
C PRO A 46 -7.47 14.98 0.29
N MET A 47 -7.82 15.85 1.24
CA MET A 47 -8.70 15.49 2.36
C MET A 47 -10.14 15.15 1.91
N GLN A 48 -10.69 15.85 0.91
CA GLN A 48 -12.02 15.53 0.38
C GLN A 48 -12.05 14.19 -0.35
N ARG A 49 -10.97 13.85 -1.06
CA ARG A 49 -10.85 12.56 -1.77
C ARG A 49 -10.65 11.41 -0.79
N LEU A 50 -9.71 11.56 0.15
CA LEU A 50 -9.49 10.59 1.21
C LEU A 50 -10.75 10.39 2.06
N GLY A 51 -11.42 11.49 2.44
CA GLY A 51 -12.68 11.46 3.18
C GLY A 51 -13.77 10.67 2.47
N ALA A 52 -13.84 10.70 1.13
CA ALA A 52 -14.81 9.91 0.37
C ALA A 52 -14.57 8.39 0.56
N TYR A 53 -13.33 7.93 0.41
CA TYR A 53 -13.00 6.50 0.57
C TYR A 53 -13.06 6.03 2.03
N MET A 54 -12.63 6.87 2.98
CA MET A 54 -12.77 6.54 4.40
C MET A 54 -14.23 6.47 4.82
N LEU A 55 -15.09 7.37 4.31
CA LEU A 55 -16.53 7.31 4.57
C LEU A 55 -17.12 5.97 4.12
N GLU A 56 -16.74 5.45 2.94
CA GLU A 56 -17.17 4.12 2.48
C GLU A 56 -16.77 3.01 3.47
N GLY A 57 -15.52 3.00 3.94
CA GLY A 57 -15.05 2.02 4.93
C GLY A 57 -15.76 2.11 6.28
N LEU A 58 -16.11 3.33 6.70
CA LEU A 58 -16.83 3.56 7.95
C LEU A 58 -18.30 3.17 7.86
N VAL A 59 -18.96 3.47 6.73
CA VAL A 59 -20.31 2.97 6.43
C VAL A 59 -20.31 1.45 6.51
N ALA A 60 -19.34 0.80 5.84
CA ALA A 60 -19.21 -0.65 5.80
C ALA A 60 -19.05 -1.27 7.20
N ARG A 61 -18.27 -0.65 8.08
CA ARG A 61 -18.17 -1.07 9.50
C ARG A 61 -19.52 -0.93 10.21
N LEU A 62 -20.17 0.23 10.13
CA LEU A 62 -21.38 0.52 10.91
C LEU A 62 -22.58 -0.34 10.54
N THR A 63 -22.70 -0.75 9.28
CA THR A 63 -23.77 -1.64 8.84
C THR A 63 -23.48 -3.12 9.16
N SER A 64 -22.44 -3.42 9.96
CA SER A 64 -21.94 -4.77 10.29
C SER A 64 -21.77 -5.64 9.05
N SER A 65 -21.52 -4.99 7.93
CA SER A 65 -21.45 -5.59 6.63
C SER A 65 -20.02 -5.61 6.14
N GLY A 66 -19.03 -5.59 7.04
CA GLY A 66 -17.60 -5.54 6.69
C GLY A 66 -17.29 -6.49 5.53
N ARG A 67 -17.77 -7.74 5.61
CA ARG A 67 -17.65 -8.72 4.52
C ARG A 67 -18.60 -8.55 3.34
N SER A 68 -19.87 -8.17 3.55
CA SER A 68 -20.87 -8.03 2.48
C SER A 68 -20.64 -6.77 1.63
N ILE A 69 -20.23 -5.67 2.25
CA ILE A 69 -19.84 -4.41 1.60
C ILE A 69 -18.40 -4.46 1.12
N TYR A 70 -17.43 -5.13 1.77
CA TYR A 70 -16.13 -5.40 1.12
C TYR A 70 -16.32 -6.23 -0.17
N ASN A 71 -17.14 -7.28 -0.13
CA ASN A 71 -17.47 -8.08 -1.31
C ASN A 71 -18.39 -7.35 -2.32
N SER A 72 -19.18 -6.37 -1.88
CA SER A 72 -20.07 -5.56 -2.74
C SER A 72 -19.39 -4.29 -3.26
N LEU A 73 -18.34 -3.81 -2.60
CA LEU A 73 -17.35 -2.83 -3.07
C LEU A 73 -16.33 -3.50 -3.99
N ARG A 74 -16.72 -4.61 -4.62
CA ARG A 74 -16.38 -4.87 -6.03
C ARG A 74 -16.92 -3.72 -6.91
N CYS A 75 -16.48 -2.48 -6.66
CA CYS A 75 -15.97 -1.59 -7.70
C CYS A 75 -15.35 -2.51 -8.72
N LYS A 76 -16.02 -2.71 -9.88
CA LYS A 76 -15.67 -3.72 -10.89
C LYS A 76 -14.20 -4.08 -10.76
N GLU A 77 -13.93 -5.28 -10.23
CA GLU A 77 -12.55 -5.69 -9.98
C GLU A 77 -11.79 -5.39 -11.27
N PRO A 78 -10.75 -4.56 -11.21
CA PRO A 78 -10.02 -4.21 -12.40
C PRO A 78 -9.55 -5.53 -13.01
N THR A 79 -9.78 -5.68 -14.29
CA THR A 79 -9.19 -6.78 -15.05
C THR A 79 -7.68 -6.78 -14.82
N SER A 80 -7.03 -7.92 -14.99
CA SER A 80 -5.57 -8.00 -14.88
C SER A 80 -4.89 -6.91 -15.70
N VAL A 81 -5.40 -6.63 -16.91
CA VAL A 81 -4.94 -5.56 -17.81
C VAL A 81 -5.07 -4.16 -17.19
N GLU A 82 -6.20 -3.85 -16.56
CA GLU A 82 -6.40 -2.56 -15.88
C GLU A 82 -5.45 -2.41 -14.68
N LEU A 83 -5.29 -3.46 -13.88
CA LEU A 83 -4.35 -3.45 -12.75
C LEU A 83 -2.89 -3.26 -13.23
N PHE A 84 -2.52 -3.90 -14.34
CA PHE A 84 -1.22 -3.70 -15.00
C PHE A 84 -1.01 -2.26 -15.48
N SER A 85 -2.08 -1.48 -15.71
CA SER A 85 -1.97 -0.07 -16.11
C SER A 85 -1.94 0.90 -14.93
N TYR A 86 -2.68 0.63 -13.85
CA TYR A 86 -2.81 1.54 -12.73
C TYR A 86 -1.60 1.54 -11.82
N MET A 87 -1.06 0.36 -11.55
CA MET A 87 0.01 0.28 -10.58
C MET A 87 1.31 0.97 -11.06
N PRO A 88 1.80 0.78 -12.31
CA PRO A 88 2.96 1.54 -12.79
C PRO A 88 2.77 3.06 -12.67
N LEU A 89 1.55 3.55 -12.93
CA LEU A 89 1.22 4.96 -12.74
C LEU A 89 1.31 5.37 -11.27
N LEU A 90 0.78 4.57 -10.33
CA LEU A 90 0.93 4.82 -8.89
C LEU A 90 2.41 4.97 -8.48
N TYR A 91 3.28 4.07 -8.96
CA TYR A 91 4.73 4.16 -8.71
C TYR A 91 5.39 5.37 -9.38
N GLU A 92 4.80 5.92 -10.43
CA GLU A 92 5.31 7.12 -11.09
C GLU A 92 4.90 8.40 -10.36
N ILE A 93 3.64 8.49 -9.93
CA ILE A 93 3.04 9.70 -9.37
C ILE A 93 3.17 9.82 -7.86
N CYS A 94 3.53 8.73 -7.16
CA CYS A 94 3.70 8.71 -5.72
C CYS A 94 5.15 8.37 -5.33
N PRO A 95 5.92 9.34 -4.79
CA PRO A 95 7.34 9.16 -4.49
C PRO A 95 7.65 8.01 -3.52
N TYR A 96 6.76 7.72 -2.56
CA TYR A 96 6.97 6.69 -1.54
C TYR A 96 7.12 5.30 -2.15
N PHE A 97 6.23 4.96 -3.09
CA PHE A 97 6.26 3.68 -3.78
C PHE A 97 7.47 3.58 -4.71
N LYS A 98 7.79 4.66 -5.44
CA LYS A 98 8.97 4.75 -6.31
C LYS A 98 10.28 4.57 -5.54
N PHE A 99 10.37 5.20 -4.36
CA PHE A 99 11.57 5.17 -3.52
C PHE A 99 11.93 3.74 -3.10
N GLY A 100 10.94 2.92 -2.75
CA GLY A 100 11.17 1.51 -2.40
C GLY A 100 11.85 0.73 -3.52
N TYR A 101 11.35 0.86 -4.76
CA TYR A 101 11.95 0.21 -5.93
C TYR A 101 13.35 0.72 -6.26
N LEU A 102 13.56 2.03 -6.24
CA LEU A 102 14.88 2.60 -6.53
C LEU A 102 15.92 2.22 -5.47
N SER A 103 15.53 2.18 -4.20
CA SER A 103 16.40 1.76 -3.10
C SER A 103 16.77 0.28 -3.21
N ALA A 104 15.78 -0.59 -3.46
CA ALA A 104 16.03 -2.01 -3.68
C ALA A 104 16.95 -2.25 -4.89
N ASN A 105 16.70 -1.54 -6.00
CA ASN A 105 17.50 -1.65 -7.20
C ASN A 105 18.94 -1.14 -7.00
N GLY A 106 19.12 -0.08 -6.20
CA GLY A 106 20.45 0.39 -5.79
C GLY A 106 21.22 -0.67 -5.02
N ALA A 107 20.58 -1.30 -4.03
CA ALA A 107 21.18 -2.37 -3.24
C ALA A 107 21.53 -3.61 -4.09
N ILE A 108 20.62 -4.02 -4.99
CA ILE A 108 20.89 -5.11 -5.94
C ILE A 108 22.07 -4.76 -6.85
N THR A 109 22.11 -3.54 -7.38
CA THR A 109 23.16 -3.11 -8.31
C THR A 109 24.54 -3.13 -7.64
N ASP A 110 24.65 -2.64 -6.40
CA ASP A 110 25.92 -2.69 -5.66
C ASP A 110 26.34 -4.14 -5.32
N ALA A 111 25.41 -4.97 -4.84
CA ALA A 111 25.69 -6.37 -4.53
C ALA A 111 26.13 -7.18 -5.77
N MET A 112 25.61 -6.82 -6.96
CA MET A 112 25.90 -7.50 -8.22
C MET A 112 27.01 -6.84 -9.05
N LYS A 113 27.72 -5.83 -8.53
CA LYS A 113 28.66 -5.01 -9.33
C LYS A 113 29.74 -5.78 -10.08
N ASN A 114 30.20 -6.89 -9.51
CA ASN A 114 31.26 -7.74 -10.08
C ASN A 114 30.72 -9.04 -10.72
N GLU A 115 29.39 -9.18 -10.81
CA GLU A 115 28.75 -10.41 -11.30
C GLU A 115 28.40 -10.31 -12.78
N ASN A 116 28.75 -11.37 -13.53
CA ASN A 116 28.46 -11.50 -14.95
C ASN A 116 27.14 -12.24 -15.24
N SER A 117 26.60 -12.97 -14.27
CA SER A 117 25.32 -13.65 -14.39
C SER A 117 24.48 -13.33 -13.17
N ILE A 118 23.34 -12.68 -13.38
CA ILE A 118 22.43 -12.24 -12.33
C ILE A 118 21.12 -12.98 -12.51
N HIS A 119 20.65 -13.65 -11.46
CA HIS A 119 19.33 -14.26 -11.41
C HIS A 119 18.52 -13.58 -10.32
N ILE A 120 17.41 -12.96 -10.70
CA ILE A 120 16.45 -12.31 -9.83
C ILE A 120 15.25 -13.22 -9.68
N ILE A 121 14.87 -13.50 -8.43
CA ILE A 121 13.63 -14.21 -8.10
C ILE A 121 12.70 -13.19 -7.47
N ASP A 122 11.60 -12.90 -8.16
CA ASP A 122 10.63 -11.91 -7.75
C ASP A 122 9.32 -12.60 -7.34
N PHE A 123 8.99 -12.43 -6.07
CA PHE A 123 7.83 -13.02 -5.41
C PHE A 123 6.53 -12.23 -5.65
N GLN A 124 6.61 -11.05 -6.26
CA GLN A 124 5.49 -10.18 -6.60
C GLN A 124 5.71 -9.51 -7.97
N VAL A 125 5.94 -10.30 -9.03
CA VAL A 125 5.98 -9.81 -10.44
C VAL A 125 4.57 -9.41 -10.91
N ALA A 126 3.90 -8.54 -10.18
CA ALA A 126 2.70 -7.89 -10.67
C ALA A 126 3.07 -6.75 -11.65
N GLN A 127 4.30 -6.25 -11.63
CA GLN A 127 4.66 -5.03 -12.38
C GLN A 127 6.11 -5.04 -12.90
N CYS A 128 6.27 -4.95 -14.21
CA CYS A 128 7.59 -4.89 -14.85
C CYS A 128 8.32 -3.54 -14.65
N SER A 129 7.67 -2.54 -14.03
CA SER A 129 8.19 -1.17 -13.89
C SER A 129 9.45 -1.09 -13.02
N GLN A 130 9.54 -1.89 -11.95
CA GLN A 130 10.75 -1.97 -11.13
C GLN A 130 11.97 -2.36 -11.97
N TRP A 131 11.82 -3.39 -12.81
CA TRP A 131 12.93 -4.01 -13.52
C TRP A 131 13.50 -3.15 -14.64
N ILE A 132 12.71 -2.25 -15.25
CA ILE A 132 13.20 -1.29 -16.25
C ILE A 132 14.31 -0.41 -15.65
N THR A 133 14.08 0.15 -14.47
CA THR A 133 15.09 1.01 -13.81
C THR A 133 16.34 0.23 -13.39
N LEU A 134 16.19 -1.03 -13.00
CA LEU A 134 17.32 -1.90 -12.70
C LEU A 134 18.14 -2.26 -13.95
N ILE A 135 17.48 -2.59 -15.07
CA ILE A 135 18.15 -2.90 -16.34
C ILE A 135 19.00 -1.70 -16.79
N HIS A 136 18.45 -0.49 -16.72
CA HIS A 136 19.20 0.74 -17.02
C HIS A 136 20.39 0.91 -16.08
N ALA A 137 20.22 0.71 -14.76
CA ALA A 137 21.30 0.81 -13.78
C ALA A 137 22.42 -0.23 -14.03
N LEU A 138 22.06 -1.48 -14.34
CA LEU A 138 23.00 -2.55 -14.63
C LEU A 138 23.76 -2.33 -15.94
N ALA A 139 23.10 -1.74 -16.95
CA ALA A 139 23.69 -1.38 -18.24
C ALA A 139 24.68 -0.21 -18.13
N ALA A 140 24.47 0.71 -17.17
CA ALA A 140 25.32 1.87 -16.93
C ALA A 140 26.61 1.56 -16.12
N ARG A 141 26.81 0.31 -15.68
CA ARG A 141 27.98 -0.08 -14.87
C ARG A 141 29.31 0.09 -15.63
N PRO A 142 30.42 0.44 -14.94
CA PRO A 142 31.75 0.49 -15.54
C PRO A 142 32.10 -0.80 -16.30
N GLY A 143 32.66 -0.69 -17.51
CA GLY A 143 32.90 -1.81 -18.43
C GLY A 143 31.87 -1.99 -19.55
N GLY A 144 30.89 -1.07 -19.65
CA GLY A 144 30.09 -0.74 -20.84
C GLY A 144 29.29 -1.86 -21.55
N PRO A 145 28.49 -1.51 -22.56
CA PRO A 145 27.82 -2.48 -23.44
C PRO A 145 28.79 -3.17 -24.42
N HIS A 146 29.89 -2.49 -24.77
CA HIS A 146 30.80 -2.91 -25.85
C HIS A 146 31.90 -3.90 -25.43
N GLU A 147 32.23 -4.02 -24.14
CA GLU A 147 33.22 -4.99 -23.63
C GLU A 147 32.59 -6.26 -23.04
N SER A 148 31.26 -6.32 -22.95
CA SER A 148 30.55 -7.27 -22.08
C SER A 148 29.42 -8.04 -22.77
N ALA A 149 29.68 -8.62 -23.94
CA ALA A 149 28.71 -9.45 -24.67
C ALA A 149 28.24 -10.73 -23.93
N SER A 150 28.75 -11.00 -22.73
CA SER A 150 28.47 -12.22 -21.95
C SER A 150 27.67 -12.00 -20.66
N ARG A 151 27.14 -10.80 -20.40
CA ARG A 151 26.33 -10.56 -19.18
C ARG A 151 24.92 -11.12 -19.34
N ARG A 152 24.51 -12.00 -18.43
CA ARG A 152 23.17 -12.62 -18.43
C ARG A 152 22.34 -12.09 -17.26
N LEU A 153 21.13 -11.63 -17.56
CA LEU A 153 20.11 -11.31 -16.57
C LEU A 153 18.93 -12.26 -16.78
N MET A 154 18.56 -13.02 -15.76
CA MET A 154 17.37 -13.84 -15.72
C MET A 154 16.46 -13.34 -14.61
N ILE A 155 15.18 -13.14 -14.91
CA ILE A 155 14.17 -12.75 -13.93
C ILE A 155 13.11 -13.84 -13.94
N SER A 156 12.90 -14.50 -12.80
CA SER A 156 11.87 -15.53 -12.64
C SER A 156 10.83 -15.08 -11.62
N HIS A 157 9.56 -15.27 -11.96
CA HIS A 157 8.45 -15.05 -11.05
C HIS A 157 8.18 -16.29 -10.20
N GLN A 158 7.89 -16.10 -8.91
CA GLN A 158 7.41 -17.15 -8.05
C GLN A 158 6.18 -16.67 -7.26
N LEU A 159 5.03 -17.32 -7.45
CA LEU A 159 3.80 -16.98 -6.75
C LEU A 159 3.97 -17.26 -5.24
N THR A 160 3.67 -16.27 -4.40
CA THR A 160 3.58 -16.47 -2.96
C THR A 160 2.28 -17.18 -2.59
N PRO A 161 2.32 -18.20 -1.70
CA PRO A 161 1.10 -18.76 -1.13
C PRO A 161 0.37 -17.71 -0.25
N GLU A 162 -0.95 -17.57 -0.41
CA GLU A 162 -1.80 -16.54 0.27
C GLU A 162 -1.57 -16.38 1.77
N GLU A 163 -1.68 -15.16 2.28
CA GLU A 163 -1.30 -14.78 3.64
C GLU A 163 -1.95 -15.59 4.77
N GLY A 164 -1.10 -16.21 5.58
CA GLY A 164 -1.42 -16.85 6.85
C GLY A 164 -0.10 -17.28 7.46
N GLY A 165 0.19 -16.87 8.69
CA GLY A 165 1.55 -16.88 9.29
C GLY A 165 2.36 -18.19 9.16
N LEU A 166 1.71 -19.32 8.88
CA LEU A 166 2.35 -20.60 8.57
C LEU A 166 3.03 -20.67 7.17
N LYS A 167 2.80 -19.70 6.26
CA LYS A 167 3.37 -19.67 4.90
C LYS A 167 4.61 -18.77 4.76
N LEU A 168 4.72 -17.71 5.56
CA LEU A 168 5.88 -16.81 5.53
C LEU A 168 7.16 -17.50 5.98
N ASP A 169 7.10 -18.30 7.05
CA ASP A 169 8.25 -19.08 7.53
C ASP A 169 8.73 -20.12 6.49
N GLY A 170 7.80 -20.66 5.70
CA GLY A 170 8.12 -21.54 4.57
C GLY A 170 8.83 -20.80 3.46
N LEU A 171 8.32 -19.62 3.09
CA LEU A 171 8.93 -18.74 2.09
C LEU A 171 10.34 -18.32 2.52
N LEU A 172 10.52 -17.88 3.77
CA LEU A 172 11.83 -17.46 4.29
C LEU A 172 12.84 -18.60 4.32
N ARG A 173 12.42 -19.82 4.68
CA ARG A 173 13.27 -21.02 4.58
C ARG A 173 13.64 -21.35 3.13
N MET A 174 12.69 -21.22 2.20
CA MET A 174 12.95 -21.38 0.77
C MET A 174 13.98 -20.35 0.28
N VAL A 175 13.75 -19.06 0.56
CA VAL A 175 14.69 -17.98 0.24
C VAL A 175 16.07 -18.27 0.80
N LYS A 176 16.16 -18.70 2.07
CA LYS A 176 17.44 -19.09 2.68
C LYS A 176 18.11 -20.28 1.96
N SER A 177 17.34 -21.29 1.56
CA SER A 177 17.86 -22.48 0.86
C SER A 177 18.45 -22.15 -0.51
N LEU A 178 17.99 -21.08 -1.15
CA LEU A 178 18.52 -20.59 -2.43
C LEU A 178 19.88 -19.89 -2.27
N SER A 179 20.32 -19.65 -1.03
CA SER A 179 21.58 -18.95 -0.72
C SER A 179 21.78 -17.65 -1.52
N PRO A 180 20.79 -16.73 -1.52
CA PRO A 180 20.85 -15.51 -2.31
C PRO A 180 21.97 -14.61 -1.82
N LYS A 181 22.64 -13.93 -2.75
CA LYS A 181 23.67 -12.94 -2.41
C LYS A 181 23.09 -11.66 -1.80
N ILE A 182 21.84 -11.32 -2.12
CA ILE A 182 21.09 -10.24 -1.50
C ILE A 182 19.60 -10.57 -1.49
N VAL A 183 18.89 -10.16 -0.44
CA VAL A 183 17.43 -10.17 -0.35
C VAL A 183 16.98 -8.74 -0.09
N THR A 184 16.10 -8.21 -0.93
CA THR A 184 15.48 -6.90 -0.75
C THR A 184 14.02 -7.06 -0.39
N LEU A 185 13.57 -6.40 0.67
CA LEU A 185 12.16 -6.35 1.06
C LEU A 185 11.71 -4.90 1.07
N VAL A 186 10.65 -4.60 0.31
CA VAL A 186 9.99 -3.30 0.32
C VAL A 186 8.61 -3.50 0.93
N LYS A 187 8.31 -2.79 2.01
CA LYS A 187 7.01 -2.83 2.69
C LYS A 187 6.52 -1.45 3.03
N GLN A 188 5.20 -1.32 3.06
CA GLN A 188 4.53 -0.14 3.57
C GLN A 188 4.68 -0.06 5.10
N GLU A 189 5.19 1.07 5.56
CA GLU A 189 5.39 1.34 6.98
C GLU A 189 4.16 2.03 7.56
N SER A 190 3.21 1.24 8.09
CA SER A 190 2.07 1.78 8.84
C SER A 190 1.63 0.83 9.95
N ASN A 191 1.25 1.37 11.11
CA ASN A 191 0.81 0.60 12.27
C ASN A 191 -0.73 0.46 12.34
N THR A 192 -1.35 -0.08 11.30
CA THR A 192 -2.82 -0.21 11.22
C THR A 192 -3.38 -1.42 11.96
N ASN A 193 -2.50 -2.24 12.55
CA ASN A 193 -2.81 -3.45 13.32
C ASN A 193 -2.95 -3.19 14.84
N THR A 194 -3.43 -2.02 15.26
CA THR A 194 -3.72 -1.75 16.69
C THR A 194 -5.01 -2.45 17.14
N VAL A 195 -5.08 -2.84 18.42
CA VAL A 195 -6.27 -3.48 19.03
C VAL A 195 -7.45 -2.50 19.12
N GLN A 196 -7.17 -1.20 19.16
CA GLN A 196 -8.19 -0.14 19.26
C GLN A 196 -8.43 0.50 17.89
N PHE A 197 -9.70 0.75 17.56
CA PHE A 197 -10.13 1.29 16.28
C PHE A 197 -9.68 2.75 16.06
N PHE A 198 -9.89 3.64 17.04
CA PHE A 198 -9.59 5.07 16.89
C PHE A 198 -8.10 5.37 16.57
N PRO A 199 -7.11 4.75 17.26
CA PRO A 199 -5.71 4.88 16.87
C PRO A 199 -5.40 4.39 15.45
N SER A 200 -5.95 3.24 15.05
CA SER A 200 -5.76 2.70 13.68
C SER A 200 -6.35 3.65 12.63
N PHE A 201 -7.52 4.25 12.92
CA PHE A 201 -8.14 5.24 12.06
C PHE A 201 -7.24 6.47 11.88
N LEU A 202 -6.72 7.04 12.97
CA LEU A 202 -5.85 8.22 12.90
C LEU A 202 -4.56 7.93 12.12
N GLU A 203 -3.96 6.76 12.35
CA GLU A 203 -2.79 6.31 11.62
C GLU A 203 -3.08 6.20 10.11
N THR A 204 -4.22 5.59 9.77
CA THR A 204 -4.71 5.45 8.38
C THR A 204 -4.94 6.82 7.75
N LEU A 205 -5.62 7.74 8.45
CA LEU A 205 -5.88 9.10 7.99
C LEU A 205 -4.56 9.83 7.69
N ASN A 206 -3.60 9.81 8.61
CA ASN A 206 -2.33 10.52 8.47
C ASN A 206 -1.46 9.94 7.35
N TYR A 207 -1.38 8.60 7.29
CA TYR A 207 -0.62 7.91 6.26
C TYR A 207 -1.19 8.22 4.86
N TYR A 208 -2.48 7.95 4.65
CA TYR A 208 -3.07 8.14 3.33
C TYR A 208 -3.24 9.60 2.97
N LEU A 209 -3.37 10.52 3.92
CA LEU A 209 -3.35 11.95 3.60
C LEU A 209 -2.03 12.34 2.93
N SER A 210 -0.90 11.88 3.47
CA SER A 210 0.42 12.13 2.88
C SER A 210 0.54 11.53 1.46
N VAL A 211 -0.01 10.34 1.26
CA VAL A 211 -0.08 9.71 -0.08
C VAL A 211 -0.92 10.54 -1.05
N PHE A 212 -2.14 10.94 -0.66
CA PHE A 212 -3.04 11.72 -1.50
C PHE A 212 -2.52 13.13 -1.79
N GLU A 213 -1.84 13.76 -0.83
CA GLU A 213 -1.14 15.04 -1.02
C GLU A 213 -0.01 14.90 -2.05
N SER A 214 0.76 13.81 -2.01
CA SER A 214 1.81 13.56 -3.02
C SER A 214 1.25 13.36 -4.43
N ILE A 215 0.11 12.68 -4.55
CA ILE A 215 -0.60 12.46 -5.82
C ILE A 215 -1.18 13.78 -6.37
N ASP A 216 -1.69 14.66 -5.49
CA ASP A 216 -2.27 15.96 -5.88
C ASP A 216 -1.25 16.91 -6.51
N VAL A 217 0.03 16.78 -6.14
CA VAL A 217 1.13 17.52 -6.76
C VAL A 217 1.49 16.95 -8.14
N ALA A 218 1.33 15.63 -8.33
CA ALA A 218 1.77 14.95 -9.55
C ALA A 218 0.76 15.02 -10.71
N LEU A 219 -0.54 14.96 -10.43
CA LEU A 219 -1.58 14.92 -11.46
C LEU A 219 -2.80 15.82 -11.15
N PRO A 220 -3.48 16.36 -12.18
CA PRO A 220 -4.68 17.18 -11.98
C PRO A 220 -5.83 16.48 -11.24
N ARG A 221 -6.62 17.30 -10.54
CA ARG A 221 -7.78 16.88 -9.74
C ARG A 221 -8.98 16.31 -10.51
N ASN A 222 -8.98 16.36 -11.83
CA ASN A 222 -9.97 15.71 -12.68
C ASN A 222 -9.35 14.63 -13.61
N HIS A 223 -8.06 14.29 -13.43
CA HIS A 223 -7.38 13.30 -14.25
C HIS A 223 -7.96 11.90 -14.04
N LYS A 224 -8.49 11.28 -15.09
CA LYS A 224 -9.21 10.00 -15.02
C LYS A 224 -8.36 8.87 -14.47
N GLU A 225 -7.12 8.72 -14.95
CA GLU A 225 -6.27 7.62 -14.48
C GLU A 225 -5.85 7.80 -13.02
N ARG A 226 -5.76 9.05 -12.53
CA ARG A 226 -5.48 9.31 -11.13
C ARG A 226 -6.63 8.84 -10.24
N ILE A 227 -7.87 9.13 -10.67
CA ILE A 227 -9.07 8.64 -9.98
C ILE A 227 -9.10 7.11 -9.97
N ASN A 228 -8.80 6.47 -11.11
CA ASN A 228 -8.74 5.00 -11.19
C ASN A 228 -7.65 4.42 -10.27
N VAL A 229 -6.46 5.02 -10.23
CA VAL A 229 -5.39 4.62 -9.31
C VAL A 229 -5.83 4.76 -7.86
N GLU A 230 -6.37 5.90 -7.47
CA GLU A 230 -6.86 6.12 -6.10
C GLU A 230 -7.94 5.09 -5.73
N GLN A 231 -8.90 4.85 -6.63
CA GLN A 231 -10.02 3.94 -6.39
C GLN A 231 -9.61 2.46 -6.36
N HIS A 232 -8.74 2.03 -7.27
CA HIS A 232 -8.44 0.61 -7.46
C HIS A 232 -7.20 0.14 -6.71
N CYS A 233 -6.25 1.04 -6.44
CA CYS A 233 -5.03 0.71 -5.70
C CYS A 233 -5.14 1.09 -4.22
N LEU A 234 -5.72 2.25 -3.89
CA LEU A 234 -5.66 2.79 -2.51
C LEU A 234 -6.97 2.61 -1.74
N ALA A 235 -8.12 2.86 -2.38
CA ALA A 235 -9.41 2.85 -1.68
C ALA A 235 -9.76 1.48 -1.12
N ARG A 236 -9.41 0.40 -1.83
CA ARG A 236 -9.63 -0.97 -1.35
C ARG A 236 -8.87 -1.23 -0.05
N GLU A 237 -7.61 -0.80 0.04
CA GLU A 237 -6.81 -0.96 1.26
C GLU A 237 -7.38 -0.12 2.41
N ILE A 238 -7.73 1.14 2.14
CA ILE A 238 -8.35 2.03 3.13
C ILE A 238 -9.65 1.42 3.67
N VAL A 239 -10.52 0.95 2.78
CA VAL A 239 -11.80 0.34 3.14
C VAL A 239 -11.58 -0.93 3.93
N ASP A 240 -10.62 -1.80 3.57
CA ASP A 240 -10.35 -3.04 4.32
C ASP A 240 -9.83 -2.75 5.73
N ILE A 241 -8.85 -1.84 5.85
CA ILE A 241 -8.25 -1.42 7.14
C ILE A 241 -9.32 -0.85 8.06
N LEU A 242 -10.23 -0.06 7.50
CA LEU A 242 -11.38 0.41 8.25
C LEU A 242 -12.35 -0.74 8.41
N ALA A 243 -13.17 -1.12 7.44
CA ALA A 243 -14.31 -2.02 7.60
C ALA A 243 -14.07 -3.38 8.31
N CYS A 244 -12.88 -3.99 8.15
CA CYS A 244 -12.63 -5.37 8.56
C CYS A 244 -11.79 -5.48 9.84
N GLU A 245 -12.04 -6.52 10.64
CA GLU A 245 -11.29 -6.81 11.89
C GLU A 245 -10.86 -8.28 11.97
N GLY A 246 -9.85 -8.57 12.78
CA GLY A 246 -9.39 -9.94 13.03
C GLY A 246 -8.97 -10.68 11.74
N ALA A 247 -9.48 -11.91 11.58
CA ALA A 247 -9.19 -12.77 10.43
C ALA A 247 -9.99 -12.41 9.16
N GLU A 248 -10.88 -11.43 9.22
CA GLU A 248 -11.63 -10.95 8.05
C GLU A 248 -10.90 -9.83 7.30
N ARG A 249 -9.95 -9.17 7.96
CA ARG A 249 -9.08 -8.17 7.35
C ARG A 249 -8.00 -8.89 6.53
N VAL A 250 -7.78 -8.41 5.31
CA VAL A 250 -6.77 -8.94 4.39
C VAL A 250 -5.50 -8.09 4.48
N GLU A 251 -5.64 -6.78 4.60
CA GLU A 251 -4.52 -5.84 4.64
C GLU A 251 -3.97 -5.70 6.06
N HIS A 252 -2.79 -6.28 6.27
CA HIS A 252 -2.09 -6.26 7.55
C HIS A 252 -0.74 -5.55 7.45
N HIS A 253 -0.77 -4.23 7.33
CA HIS A 253 0.46 -3.45 7.42
C HIS A 253 1.03 -3.52 8.84
N LYS A 254 2.35 -3.71 8.91
CA LYS A 254 3.11 -3.81 10.16
C LYS A 254 4.34 -2.95 10.03
N LEU A 255 4.72 -2.30 11.13
CA LEU A 255 5.96 -1.54 11.21
C LEU A 255 7.18 -2.44 10.93
N LEU A 256 8.19 -1.87 10.28
CA LEU A 256 9.42 -2.56 9.90
C LEU A 256 10.11 -3.21 11.11
N GLU A 257 10.18 -2.53 12.25
CA GLU A 257 10.82 -3.06 13.46
C GLU A 257 10.18 -4.37 13.93
N ARG A 258 8.84 -4.42 13.98
CA ARG A 258 8.09 -5.62 14.35
C ARG A 258 8.29 -6.73 13.31
N TRP A 259 8.23 -6.38 12.03
CA TRP A 259 8.41 -7.35 10.95
C TRP A 259 9.82 -7.94 10.92
N SER A 260 10.83 -7.11 11.20
CA SER A 260 12.22 -7.51 11.15
C SER A 260 12.56 -8.43 12.31
N HIS A 261 12.09 -8.11 13.51
CA HIS A 261 12.30 -8.92 14.71
C HIS A 261 11.57 -10.26 14.64
N ASP A 262 10.30 -10.24 14.21
CA ASP A 262 9.47 -11.43 14.26
C ASP A 262 9.78 -12.41 13.13
N PHE A 263 10.29 -11.93 11.98
CA PHE A 263 10.38 -12.76 10.76
C PHE A 263 11.74 -12.72 10.05
N LEU A 264 12.40 -11.56 9.93
CA LEU A 264 13.59 -11.44 9.09
C LEU A 264 14.88 -11.82 9.82
N TRP A 265 15.16 -11.21 10.97
CA TRP A 265 16.40 -11.42 11.72
C TRP A 265 16.63 -12.86 12.20
N PRO A 266 15.59 -13.69 12.44
CA PRO A 266 15.80 -15.12 12.69
C PRO A 266 16.38 -15.89 11.50
N VAL A 267 16.27 -15.37 10.27
CA VAL A 267 16.56 -16.11 9.03
C VAL A 267 17.64 -15.45 8.16
N LEU A 268 17.68 -14.12 8.14
CA LEU A 268 18.50 -13.27 7.27
C LEU A 268 19.21 -12.18 8.09
N ASN A 269 20.42 -11.79 7.67
CA ASN A 269 21.17 -10.71 8.30
C ASN A 269 20.90 -9.37 7.58
N PRO A 270 20.74 -8.25 8.32
CA PRO A 270 20.57 -6.94 7.71
C PRO A 270 21.88 -6.49 7.05
N ILE A 271 21.76 -5.76 5.94
CA ILE A 271 22.88 -5.04 5.31
C ILE A 271 22.81 -3.62 5.87
N CYS A 272 23.78 -3.26 6.70
CA CYS A 272 23.94 -1.90 7.24
C CYS A 272 24.82 -1.06 6.33
#